data_AF-A0A973RJE0-F1
#
_entry.id   AF-A0A973RJE0-F1
#
_cell.length_a   1.000
_cell.length_b   1.000
_cell.length_c   1.000
_cell.angle_alpha   90.00
_cell.angle_beta   90.00
_cell.angle_gamma   90.00
#
_symmetry.space_group_name_H-M   'P 1'
#
loop_
_entity.id
_entity.type
_entity.pdbx_description
1 polymer ?
#
loop_
_entity_poly.entity_id
_entity_poly.type
_entity_poly.pdbx_seq_one_letter_code
_entity_poly.pdbx_strand_id
1 'polypeptide(L)'
;MTKRIVAHDLSLTKLVSMLGVTRRVVSGLVDAGFVTPERGPRNELRFSFQDVVLLRAALRLREAGVSPRKISQALSRLKSELPDELPLSGLRVTAEGGSVVVKTGPSQWDAVTGQLLLDFELAEVGGNVVLLDASPERKSATAAQAREWYELGEQLMKTDVRGAERAYRRAIELSPEPYYSAYVDLGALLCEIEPRCGDALKVIDEALTHFPMDPVLHFNRAIALESLGRFDEAEQSYQACLDADPGYADAHHNLAILLEKRGDRQGLIRHLNAYRRCTTDRYAICSPSPMPLPGGFVVKNGSKSRGRTSSGMP
;
A
#
# COMPACT_ATOMS: atom_id res chain seq x y z
N MET A 1 37.30 35.52 -5.60
CA MET A 1 37.25 34.07 -5.32
C MET A 1 36.52 33.87 -4.01
N THR A 2 35.20 33.71 -4.06
CA THR A 2 34.36 33.58 -2.86
C THR A 2 34.34 32.11 -2.46
N LYS A 3 34.95 31.78 -1.32
CA LYS A 3 34.96 30.43 -0.76
C LYS A 3 33.52 30.08 -0.38
N ARG A 4 32.84 29.30 -1.23
CA ARG A 4 31.45 28.86 -1.01
C ARG A 4 31.40 27.95 0.21
N ILE A 5 30.53 28.26 1.16
CA ILE A 5 30.37 27.52 2.42
C ILE A 5 29.31 26.46 2.16
N VAL A 6 29.70 25.19 2.10
CA VAL A 6 28.78 24.05 2.05
C VAL A 6 28.33 23.77 3.48
N ALA A 7 27.02 23.63 3.73
CA ALA A 7 26.52 23.33 5.06
C ALA A 7 26.85 21.89 5.49
N HIS A 8 27.72 21.75 6.49
CA HIS A 8 28.13 20.46 7.07
C HIS A 8 27.46 20.25 8.43
N ASP A 9 26.20 19.82 8.45
CA ASP A 9 25.41 19.73 9.68
C ASP A 9 25.33 18.31 10.27
N LEU A 10 25.69 17.27 9.49
CA LEU A 10 25.54 15.88 9.91
C LEU A 10 26.74 15.38 10.70
N SER A 11 26.49 14.83 11.89
CA SER A 11 27.54 14.20 12.71
C SER A 11 27.85 12.78 12.25
N LEU A 12 29.07 12.31 12.51
CA LEU A 12 29.48 10.92 12.23
C LEU A 12 28.52 9.86 12.80
N THR A 13 28.00 10.08 14.02
CA THR A 13 27.07 9.14 14.66
C THR A 13 25.76 9.03 13.88
N LYS A 14 25.22 10.17 13.44
CA LYS A 14 23.99 10.23 12.64
C LYS A 14 24.21 9.68 11.23
N LEU A 15 25.39 9.90 10.66
CA LEU A 15 25.77 9.34 9.37
C LEU A 15 25.87 7.81 9.39
N VAL A 16 26.51 7.24 10.42
CA VAL A 16 26.63 5.80 10.62
C VAL A 16 25.27 5.14 10.76
N SER A 17 24.36 5.74 11.54
CA SER A 17 22.98 5.22 11.64
C SER A 17 22.22 5.35 10.32
N MET A 18 22.40 6.44 9.58
CA MET A 18 21.74 6.65 8.28
C MET A 18 22.24 5.73 7.15
N LEU A 19 23.51 5.33 7.20
CA LEU A 19 24.13 4.45 6.20
C LEU A 19 24.09 2.97 6.59
N GLY A 20 23.75 2.64 7.84
CA GLY A 20 23.72 1.26 8.32
C GLY A 20 25.10 0.58 8.35
N VAL A 21 26.19 1.37 8.44
CA VAL A 21 27.57 0.87 8.41
C VAL A 21 28.33 1.26 9.67
N THR A 22 29.37 0.51 10.01
CA THR A 22 30.18 0.81 11.20
C THR A 22 31.01 2.08 11.03
N ARG A 23 31.35 2.74 12.15
CA ARG A 23 32.27 3.90 12.15
C ARG A 23 33.58 3.63 11.42
N ARG A 24 34.13 2.40 11.54
CA ARG A 24 35.37 2.00 10.85
C ARG A 24 35.23 2.04 9.33
N VAL A 25 34.06 1.65 8.80
CA VAL A 25 33.78 1.68 7.36
C VAL A 25 33.71 3.13 6.88
N VAL A 26 33.04 4.01 7.63
CA VAL A 26 32.99 5.45 7.29
C VAL A 26 34.36 6.10 7.37
N SER A 27 35.13 5.84 8.44
CA SER A 27 36.50 6.34 8.59
C SER A 27 37.41 5.85 7.45
N GLY A 28 37.36 4.57 7.10
CA GLY A 28 38.13 4.05 5.97
C GLY A 28 37.77 4.68 4.62
N LEU A 29 36.52 5.11 4.43
CA LEU A 29 36.09 5.84 3.24
C LEU A 29 36.56 7.31 3.24
N VAL A 30 36.61 7.94 4.41
CA VAL A 30 37.22 9.27 4.57
C VAL A 30 38.72 9.21 4.32
N ASP A 31 39.42 8.23 4.90
CA ASP A 31 40.87 8.04 4.77
C ASP A 31 41.27 7.70 3.33
N ALA A 32 40.42 6.98 2.61
CA ALA A 32 40.58 6.71 1.18
C ALA A 32 40.24 7.92 0.28
N GLY A 33 39.85 9.06 0.86
CA GLY A 33 39.62 10.32 0.14
C GLY A 33 38.30 10.39 -0.62
N PHE A 34 37.34 9.49 -0.35
CA PHE A 34 36.05 9.48 -1.05
C PHE A 34 35.16 10.68 -0.69
N VAL A 35 35.30 11.20 0.53
CA VAL A 35 34.62 12.39 1.03
C VAL A 35 35.56 13.21 1.89
N THR A 36 35.32 14.51 1.96
CA THR A 36 36.17 15.48 2.67
C THR A 36 35.32 16.23 3.69
N PRO A 37 34.93 15.58 4.80
CA PRO A 37 34.11 16.21 5.83
C PRO A 37 34.84 17.37 6.49
N GLU A 38 34.09 18.40 6.87
CA GLU A 38 34.60 19.49 7.68
C GLU A 38 34.79 19.06 9.14
N ARG A 39 35.72 19.73 9.82
CA ARG A 39 35.94 19.54 11.26
C ARG A 39 35.23 20.65 12.02
N GLY A 40 34.27 20.26 12.84
CA GLY A 40 33.55 21.18 13.73
C GLY A 40 34.43 21.71 14.87
N PRO A 41 33.90 22.61 15.71
CA PRO A 41 34.65 23.30 16.78
C PRO A 41 35.22 22.36 17.86
N ARG A 42 34.73 21.12 17.94
CA ARG A 42 35.23 20.07 18.85
C ARG A 42 36.05 18.98 18.13
N ASN A 43 36.61 19.29 16.96
CA ASN A 43 37.32 18.35 16.09
C ASN A 43 36.46 17.14 15.67
N GLU A 44 35.15 17.30 15.65
CA GLU A 44 34.19 16.29 15.21
C GLU A 44 34.02 16.34 13.69
N LEU A 45 33.89 15.18 13.04
CA LEU A 45 33.62 15.10 11.61
C LEU A 45 32.17 15.51 11.33
N ARG A 46 32.03 16.52 10.48
CA ARG A 46 30.78 17.08 10.00
C ARG A 46 30.66 16.83 8.51
N PHE A 47 29.56 16.20 8.12
CA PHE A 47 29.32 15.75 6.76
C PHE A 47 28.26 16.63 6.10
N SER A 48 28.49 16.93 4.83
CA SER A 48 27.48 17.54 3.97
C SER A 48 26.51 16.48 3.46
N PHE A 49 25.41 16.93 2.87
CA PHE A 49 24.51 16.03 2.14
C PHE A 49 25.21 15.34 0.96
N GLN A 50 26.06 16.08 0.24
CA GLN A 50 26.85 15.54 -0.87
C GLN A 50 27.72 14.36 -0.40
N ASP A 51 28.33 14.47 0.78
CA ASP A 51 29.12 13.38 1.36
C ASP A 51 28.27 12.13 1.63
N VAL A 52 27.01 12.29 2.07
CA VAL A 52 26.11 11.16 2.29
C VAL A 52 25.78 10.43 0.99
N VAL A 53 25.50 11.19 -0.08
CA VAL A 53 25.21 10.62 -1.41
C VAL A 53 26.43 9.88 -1.95
N LEU A 54 27.61 10.50 -1.88
CA LEU A 54 28.87 9.90 -2.34
C LEU A 54 29.22 8.64 -1.55
N LEU A 55 29.07 8.66 -0.22
CA LEU A 55 29.33 7.47 0.63
C LEU A 55 28.35 6.34 0.34
N ARG A 56 27.06 6.65 0.13
CA ARG A 56 26.05 5.64 -0.24
C ARG A 56 26.37 5.01 -1.59
N ALA A 57 26.72 5.83 -2.58
CA ALA A 57 27.13 5.34 -3.89
C ALA A 57 28.41 4.49 -3.80
N ALA A 58 29.41 4.93 -3.03
CA ALA A 58 30.64 4.18 -2.80
C ALA A 58 30.40 2.78 -2.22
N LEU A 59 29.54 2.69 -1.20
CA LEU A 59 29.18 1.43 -0.56
C LEU A 59 28.51 0.46 -1.55
N ARG A 60 27.59 0.97 -2.37
CA ARG A 60 26.88 0.17 -3.39
C ARG A 60 27.79 -0.36 -4.48
N LEU A 61 28.69 0.47 -4.98
CA LEU A 61 29.65 0.05 -5.99
C LEU A 61 30.62 -1.01 -5.44
N ARG A 62 30.97 -0.91 -4.15
CA ARG A 62 31.80 -1.91 -3.49
C ARG A 62 31.07 -3.24 -3.31
N GLU A 63 29.79 -3.21 -2.93
CA GLU A 63 28.93 -4.40 -2.86
C GLU A 63 28.78 -5.08 -4.23
N ALA A 64 28.70 -4.29 -5.30
CA ALA A 64 28.65 -4.78 -6.68
C ALA A 64 30.02 -5.27 -7.23
N GLY A 65 31.06 -5.36 -6.38
CA GLY A 65 32.38 -5.87 -6.78
C GLY A 65 33.19 -4.92 -7.68
N VAL A 66 32.81 -3.64 -7.77
CA VAL A 66 33.54 -2.66 -8.58
C VAL A 66 34.89 -2.35 -7.93
N SER A 67 35.96 -2.35 -8.72
CA SER A 67 37.31 -2.09 -8.21
C SER A 67 37.41 -0.68 -7.57
N PRO A 68 38.15 -0.50 -6.47
CA PRO A 68 38.25 0.79 -5.75
C PRO A 68 38.64 1.98 -6.64
N ARG A 69 39.50 1.76 -7.66
CA ARG A 69 39.91 2.80 -8.62
C ARG A 69 38.75 3.28 -9.52
N LYS A 70 37.89 2.36 -9.95
CA LYS A 70 36.69 2.70 -10.74
C LYS A 70 35.64 3.41 -9.88
N ILE A 71 35.50 3.00 -8.62
CA ILE A 71 34.64 3.68 -7.63
C ILE A 71 35.10 5.12 -7.44
N SER A 72 36.39 5.36 -7.21
CA SER A 72 36.93 6.71 -7.03
C SER A 72 36.72 7.58 -8.27
N GLN A 73 36.84 7.02 -9.47
CA GLN A 73 36.65 7.75 -10.73
C GLN A 73 35.17 8.14 -10.95
N ALA A 74 34.24 7.20 -10.70
CA ALA A 74 32.81 7.45 -10.84
C ALA A 74 32.32 8.49 -9.82
N LEU A 75 32.78 8.41 -8.58
CA LEU A 75 32.38 9.35 -7.52
C LEU A 75 32.98 10.74 -7.70
N SER A 76 34.20 10.85 -8.24
CA SER A 76 34.80 12.16 -8.54
C SER A 76 34.01 12.92 -9.61
N ARG A 77 33.44 12.22 -10.60
CA ARG A 77 32.58 12.81 -11.63
C ARG A 77 31.20 13.15 -11.08
N LEU A 78 30.63 12.25 -10.28
CA LEU A 78 29.38 12.52 -9.55
C LEU A 78 29.49 13.76 -8.67
N LYS A 79 30.63 13.96 -7.99
CA LYS A 79 30.90 15.15 -7.18
C LYS A 79 30.91 16.45 -8.00
N SER A 80 31.40 16.42 -9.25
CA SER A 80 31.41 17.62 -10.12
C SER A 80 30.05 17.98 -10.73
N GLU A 81 29.12 17.01 -10.78
CA GLU A 81 27.80 17.19 -11.40
C GLU A 81 26.68 17.47 -10.37
N LEU A 82 26.91 17.18 -9.09
CA LEU A 82 25.94 17.43 -8.03
C LEU A 82 25.93 18.92 -7.62
N PRO A 83 24.80 19.63 -7.74
CA PRO A 83 24.66 21.01 -7.24
C PRO A 83 24.70 21.09 -5.71
N ASP A 84 25.21 22.20 -5.17
CA ASP A 84 25.49 22.42 -3.74
C ASP A 84 24.22 22.37 -2.85
N GLU A 85 23.05 22.74 -3.38
CA GLU A 85 21.76 22.70 -2.67
C GLU A 85 20.61 22.31 -3.62
N LEU A 86 19.94 21.18 -3.36
CA LEU A 86 18.61 20.83 -3.93
C LEU A 86 17.86 19.89 -2.96
N PRO A 87 16.51 19.89 -2.96
CA PRO A 87 15.68 19.28 -1.92
C PRO A 87 15.61 17.75 -2.06
N LEU A 88 15.27 17.10 -0.94
CA LEU A 88 15.39 15.65 -0.64
C LEU A 88 14.55 14.67 -1.50
N SER A 89 14.00 15.08 -2.64
CA SER A 89 13.08 14.25 -3.44
C SER A 89 13.50 14.22 -4.92
N GLY A 90 14.23 13.19 -5.34
CA GLY A 90 14.36 12.89 -6.77
C GLY A 90 15.61 12.16 -7.25
N LEU A 91 16.67 12.00 -6.45
CA LEU A 91 17.92 11.36 -6.88
C LEU A 91 17.87 9.83 -6.67
N ARG A 92 17.87 9.05 -7.77
CA ARG A 92 17.95 7.58 -7.75
C ARG A 92 19.23 7.14 -8.45
N VAL A 93 20.07 6.34 -7.78
CA VAL A 93 21.33 5.80 -8.34
C VAL A 93 21.22 4.27 -8.41
N THR A 94 21.40 3.70 -9.60
CA THR A 94 21.35 2.25 -9.85
C THR A 94 22.66 1.76 -10.46
N ALA A 95 23.04 0.52 -10.17
CA ALA A 95 24.21 -0.12 -10.75
C ALA A 95 23.74 -1.28 -11.64
N GLU A 96 23.99 -1.19 -12.94
CA GLU A 96 23.56 -2.18 -13.92
C GLU A 96 24.71 -2.51 -14.85
N GLY A 97 25.07 -3.80 -14.96
CA GLY A 97 26.08 -4.27 -15.92
C GLY A 97 27.50 -3.68 -15.79
N GLY A 98 27.86 -3.06 -14.66
CA GLY A 98 29.15 -2.38 -14.48
C GLY A 98 29.13 -0.87 -14.79
N SER A 99 27.96 -0.34 -15.16
CA SER A 99 27.68 1.08 -15.31
C SER A 99 26.88 1.61 -14.12
N VAL A 100 27.05 2.91 -13.84
CA VAL A 100 26.37 3.60 -12.74
C VAL A 100 25.36 4.54 -13.36
N VAL A 101 24.07 4.32 -13.17
CA VAL A 101 23.03 5.18 -13.75
C VAL A 101 22.49 6.11 -12.67
N VAL A 102 22.44 7.41 -12.97
CA VAL A 102 21.91 8.43 -12.08
C VAL A 102 20.64 9.00 -12.70
N LYS A 103 19.54 8.98 -11.96
CA LYS A 103 18.24 9.51 -12.36
C LYS A 103 17.86 10.67 -11.43
N THR A 104 17.55 11.81 -12.04
CA THR A 104 17.09 13.02 -11.35
C THR A 104 15.85 13.53 -12.07
N GLY A 105 14.66 13.23 -11.54
CA GLY A 105 13.39 13.53 -12.21
C GLY A 105 13.25 12.77 -13.54
N PRO A 106 13.02 13.45 -14.69
CA PRO A 106 12.87 12.81 -16.00
C PRO A 106 14.20 12.48 -16.69
N SER A 107 15.33 12.97 -16.18
CA SER A 107 16.65 12.80 -16.81
C SER A 107 17.41 11.63 -16.18
N GLN A 108 18.00 10.78 -17.03
CA GLN A 108 18.89 9.70 -16.62
C GLN A 108 20.18 9.71 -17.45
N TRP A 109 21.30 9.40 -16.81
CA TRP A 109 22.61 9.35 -17.45
C TRP A 109 23.52 8.30 -16.81
N ASP A 110 24.48 7.82 -17.59
CA ASP A 110 25.57 6.98 -17.10
C ASP A 110 26.64 7.86 -16.43
N ALA A 111 26.87 7.68 -15.13
CA ALA A 111 27.82 8.45 -14.32
C ALA A 111 29.28 8.03 -14.51
N VAL A 112 29.56 6.95 -15.25
CA VAL A 112 30.90 6.57 -15.66
C VAL A 112 31.26 7.25 -16.98
N THR A 113 30.35 7.28 -17.96
CA THR A 113 30.61 7.83 -19.31
C THR A 113 30.15 9.26 -19.51
N GLY A 114 29.20 9.76 -18.70
CA GLY A 114 28.57 11.08 -18.84
C GLY A 114 27.50 11.14 -19.93
N GLN A 115 27.09 10.00 -20.48
CA GLN A 115 26.15 9.95 -21.59
C GLN A 115 24.69 10.00 -21.09
N LEU A 116 23.89 10.90 -21.66
CA LEU A 116 22.44 10.94 -21.45
C LEU A 116 21.79 9.69 -22.06
N LEU A 117 20.97 8.99 -21.27
CA LEU A 117 20.25 7.81 -21.70
C LEU A 117 18.81 8.22 -22.08
N LEU A 118 18.45 8.03 -23.35
CA LEU A 118 17.10 8.32 -23.84
C LEU A 118 16.13 7.23 -23.39
N ASP A 119 14.94 7.64 -22.93
CA ASP A 119 13.87 6.76 -22.44
C ASP A 119 12.98 6.37 -23.63
N PHE A 120 13.34 5.29 -24.34
CA PHE A 120 12.51 4.71 -25.40
C PHE A 120 11.77 3.47 -24.88
N GLU A 121 10.55 3.72 -24.41
CA GLU A 121 9.42 2.83 -24.06
C GLU A 121 9.61 1.48 -23.34
N LEU A 122 8.85 1.37 -22.24
CA LEU A 122 8.20 0.18 -21.65
C LEU A 122 8.95 -1.16 -21.73
N ALA A 123 9.72 -1.43 -20.67
CA ALA A 123 10.06 -2.78 -20.26
C ALA A 123 10.08 -2.85 -18.73
N GLU A 124 8.99 -3.33 -18.13
CA GLU A 124 9.10 -4.08 -16.88
C GLU A 124 9.99 -5.30 -17.15
N VAL A 125 11.27 -5.18 -16.84
CA VAL A 125 12.19 -6.34 -16.84
C VAL A 125 13.05 -6.28 -15.58
N GLY A 126 12.71 -7.14 -14.62
CA GLY A 126 13.64 -8.13 -14.08
C GLY A 126 14.89 -7.66 -13.31
N GLY A 127 14.97 -6.40 -12.89
CA GLY A 127 15.98 -5.98 -11.91
C GLY A 127 15.39 -6.08 -10.51
N ASN A 128 16.01 -6.87 -9.63
CA ASN A 128 15.63 -6.96 -8.22
C ASN A 128 15.52 -5.55 -7.60
N VAL A 129 14.31 -5.00 -7.55
CA VAL A 129 13.99 -3.84 -6.72
C VAL A 129 13.84 -4.37 -5.30
N VAL A 130 14.95 -4.70 -4.68
CA VAL A 130 14.97 -4.85 -3.23
C VAL A 130 14.97 -3.43 -2.68
N LEU A 131 13.77 -2.95 -2.35
CA LEU A 131 13.61 -1.88 -1.38
C LEU A 131 14.49 -2.25 -0.18
N LEU A 132 15.51 -1.42 0.07
CA LEU A 132 16.26 -1.42 1.31
C LEU A 132 15.28 -1.58 2.47
N ASP A 133 15.45 -2.67 3.22
CA ASP A 133 14.72 -2.92 4.46
C ASP A 133 14.60 -1.64 5.27
N ALA A 134 13.39 -1.10 5.30
CA ALA A 134 13.06 -0.01 6.19
C ALA A 134 13.43 -0.48 7.61
N SER A 135 14.32 0.28 8.27
CA SER A 135 14.68 0.03 9.66
C SER A 135 13.38 -0.20 10.47
N PRO A 136 13.36 -1.12 11.45
CA PRO A 136 12.15 -1.44 12.20
C PRO A 136 11.46 -0.20 12.78
N GLU A 137 12.22 0.84 13.16
CA GLU A 137 11.71 2.14 13.61
C GLU A 137 10.93 2.93 12.53
N ARG A 138 11.31 2.81 11.26
CA ARG A 138 10.58 3.44 10.14
C ARG A 138 9.34 2.64 9.78
N LYS A 139 9.42 1.30 9.75
CA LYS A 139 8.25 0.43 9.55
C LYS A 139 7.23 0.65 10.67
N SER A 140 7.67 0.81 11.92
CA SER A 140 6.77 1.09 13.04
C SER A 140 6.16 2.48 12.96
N ALA A 141 6.91 3.50 12.51
CA ALA A 141 6.39 4.85 12.34
C ALA A 141 5.34 4.92 11.21
N THR A 142 5.57 4.25 10.08
CA THR A 142 4.59 4.22 8.99
C THR A 142 3.36 3.39 9.34
N ALA A 143 3.53 2.29 10.10
CA ALA A 143 2.41 1.52 10.63
C ALA A 143 1.55 2.32 11.63
N ALA A 144 2.18 3.14 12.49
CA ALA A 144 1.45 4.03 13.39
C ALA A 144 0.65 5.08 12.62
N GLN A 145 1.27 5.71 11.61
CA GLN A 145 0.58 6.66 10.74
C GLN A 145 -0.57 6.02 9.97
N ALA A 146 -0.39 4.80 9.45
CA ALA A 146 -1.45 4.08 8.76
C ALA A 146 -2.68 3.88 9.67
N ARG A 147 -2.45 3.55 10.96
CA ARG A 147 -3.52 3.42 11.95
C ARG A 147 -4.22 4.74 12.23
N GLU A 148 -3.47 5.83 12.40
CA GLU A 148 -4.05 7.17 12.60
C GLU A 148 -4.95 7.59 11.43
N TRP A 149 -4.51 7.31 10.19
CA TRP A 149 -5.32 7.56 9.00
C TRP A 149 -6.58 6.68 8.94
N TYR A 150 -6.48 5.42 9.37
CA TYR A 150 -7.65 4.55 9.45
C TYR A 150 -8.68 5.05 10.48
N GLU A 151 -8.23 5.40 11.69
CA GLU A 151 -9.08 5.96 12.76
C GLU A 151 -9.74 7.28 12.33
N LEU A 152 -9.01 8.13 11.59
CA LEU A 152 -9.57 9.34 10.99
C LEU A 152 -10.67 8.99 9.98
N GLY A 153 -10.46 7.95 9.16
CA GLY A 153 -11.45 7.45 8.21
C GLY A 153 -12.75 7.06 8.91
N GLU A 154 -12.67 6.26 9.98
CA GLU A 154 -13.83 5.84 10.78
C GLU A 154 -14.61 7.03 11.36
N GLN A 155 -13.90 8.05 11.84
CA GLN A 155 -14.51 9.27 12.36
C GLN A 155 -15.24 10.06 11.27
N LEU A 156 -14.63 10.16 10.08
CA LEU A 156 -15.17 10.89 8.94
C LEU A 156 -16.34 10.17 8.26
N MET A 157 -16.51 8.85 8.44
CA MET A 157 -17.59 8.07 7.83
C MET A 157 -18.98 8.71 7.98
N LYS A 158 -19.23 9.38 9.11
CA LYS A 158 -20.53 9.98 9.44
C LYS A 158 -20.71 11.40 8.89
N THR A 159 -19.62 12.10 8.58
CA THR A 159 -19.63 13.55 8.34
C THR A 159 -19.07 13.94 6.97
N ASP A 160 -18.04 13.24 6.49
CA ASP A 160 -17.40 13.44 5.19
C ASP A 160 -16.95 12.09 4.60
N VAL A 161 -17.84 11.48 3.81
CA VAL A 161 -17.61 10.19 3.15
C VAL A 161 -16.39 10.25 2.20
N ARG A 162 -16.20 11.37 1.50
CA ARG A 162 -15.03 11.54 0.60
C ARG A 162 -13.74 11.72 1.39
N GLY A 163 -13.82 12.37 2.54
CA GLY A 163 -12.75 12.43 3.54
C GLY A 163 -12.37 11.05 4.04
N ALA A 164 -13.35 10.23 4.41
CA ALA A 164 -13.16 8.85 4.85
C ALA A 164 -12.51 7.98 3.77
N GLU A 165 -12.99 8.06 2.52
CA GLU A 165 -12.41 7.36 1.37
C GLU A 165 -10.91 7.69 1.20
N ARG A 166 -10.54 8.96 1.27
CA ARG A 166 -9.13 9.39 1.18
C ARG A 166 -8.31 8.88 2.36
N ALA A 167 -8.88 8.90 3.56
CA ALA A 167 -8.20 8.46 4.77
C ALA A 167 -7.90 6.95 4.73
N TYR A 168 -8.87 6.11 4.32
CA TYR A 168 -8.65 4.68 4.15
C TYR A 168 -7.62 4.35 3.07
N ARG A 169 -7.66 5.02 1.90
CA ARG A 169 -6.61 4.84 0.89
C ARG A 169 -5.23 5.20 1.44
N ARG A 170 -5.15 6.28 2.22
CA ARG A 170 -3.89 6.69 2.82
C ARG A 170 -3.39 5.69 3.87
N ALA A 171 -4.29 5.08 4.62
CA ALA A 171 -3.96 4.00 5.54
C ALA A 171 -3.36 2.80 4.81
N ILE A 172 -3.97 2.38 3.69
CA ILE A 172 -3.46 1.28 2.85
C ILE A 172 -2.07 1.62 2.29
N GLU A 173 -1.89 2.81 1.73
CA GLU A 173 -0.60 3.27 1.15
C GLU A 173 0.55 3.33 2.16
N LEU A 174 0.26 3.72 3.41
CA LEU A 174 1.28 3.89 4.45
C LEU A 174 1.60 2.59 5.20
N SER A 175 0.69 1.61 5.13
CA SER A 175 0.85 0.37 5.86
C SER A 175 2.01 -0.44 5.29
N PRO A 176 2.98 -0.88 6.11
CA PRO A 176 4.05 -1.75 5.66
C PRO A 176 3.57 -3.19 5.35
N GLU A 177 2.41 -3.57 5.87
CA GLU A 177 1.73 -4.85 5.62
C GLU A 177 0.31 -4.59 5.10
N PRO A 178 -0.31 -5.53 4.36
CA PRO A 178 -1.68 -5.35 3.86
C PRO A 178 -2.66 -5.00 4.99
N TYR A 179 -3.32 -3.85 4.88
CA TYR A 179 -4.19 -3.33 5.95
C TYR A 179 -5.62 -3.82 5.77
N TYR A 180 -5.90 -5.02 6.28
CA TYR A 180 -7.20 -5.71 6.13
C TYR A 180 -8.42 -4.82 6.43
N SER A 181 -8.50 -4.19 7.61
CA SER A 181 -9.67 -3.40 8.00
C SER A 181 -9.92 -2.22 7.04
N ALA A 182 -8.87 -1.56 6.59
CA ALA A 182 -8.98 -0.44 5.64
C ALA A 182 -9.49 -0.90 4.27
N TYR A 183 -9.08 -2.08 3.78
CA TYR A 183 -9.61 -2.66 2.55
C TYR A 183 -11.10 -2.98 2.66
N VAL A 184 -11.51 -3.65 3.74
CA VAL A 184 -12.92 -4.01 3.98
C VAL A 184 -13.78 -2.75 4.04
N ASP A 185 -13.40 -1.76 4.85
CA ASP A 185 -14.18 -0.54 5.07
C ASP A 185 -14.19 0.39 3.85
N LEU A 186 -13.12 0.41 3.05
CA LEU A 186 -13.09 1.16 1.80
C LEU A 186 -13.98 0.50 0.73
N GLY A 187 -13.91 -0.82 0.57
CA GLY A 187 -14.77 -1.56 -0.38
C GLY A 187 -16.25 -1.38 -0.05
N ALA A 188 -16.58 -1.54 1.23
CA ALA A 188 -17.86 -1.20 1.85
C ALA A 188 -18.37 0.19 1.50
N LEU A 189 -17.60 1.23 1.84
CA LEU A 189 -17.95 2.63 1.60
C LEU A 189 -18.25 2.89 0.12
N LEU A 190 -17.39 2.38 -0.77
CA LEU A 190 -17.52 2.60 -2.21
C LEU A 190 -18.75 1.90 -2.79
N CYS A 191 -19.11 0.73 -2.28
CA CYS A 191 -20.26 -0.02 -2.76
C CYS A 191 -21.60 0.57 -2.28
N GLU A 192 -21.69 0.95 -1.00
CA GLU A 192 -22.98 1.28 -0.39
C GLU A 192 -23.32 2.77 -0.35
N ILE A 193 -22.32 3.63 -0.16
CA ILE A 193 -22.57 5.05 0.12
C ILE A 193 -22.47 5.89 -1.16
N GLU A 194 -21.48 5.60 -2.01
CA GLU A 194 -21.20 6.35 -3.25
C GLU A 194 -21.69 5.65 -4.55
N PRO A 195 -22.52 4.60 -4.45
CA PRO A 195 -22.77 3.56 -5.47
C PRO A 195 -21.67 3.24 -6.51
N ARG A 196 -20.39 3.34 -6.14
CA ARG A 196 -19.23 3.11 -7.02
C ARG A 196 -18.75 1.66 -6.94
N CYS A 197 -19.66 0.73 -7.23
CA CYS A 197 -19.40 -0.72 -7.12
C CYS A 197 -18.21 -1.18 -7.99
N GLY A 198 -17.95 -0.53 -9.12
CA GLY A 198 -16.78 -0.82 -9.97
C GLY A 198 -15.43 -0.46 -9.31
N ASP A 199 -15.39 0.61 -8.51
CA ASP A 199 -14.18 0.96 -7.75
C ASP A 199 -14.06 0.12 -6.48
N ALA A 200 -15.18 -0.22 -5.85
CA ALA A 200 -15.23 -1.18 -4.75
C ALA A 200 -14.62 -2.52 -5.16
N LEU A 201 -14.97 -3.05 -6.34
CA LEU A 201 -14.40 -4.29 -6.84
C LEU A 201 -12.88 -4.23 -7.01
N LYS A 202 -12.33 -3.13 -7.52
CA LYS A 202 -10.85 -3.00 -7.64
C LYS A 202 -10.17 -3.11 -6.28
N VAL A 203 -10.72 -2.43 -5.27
CA VAL A 203 -10.19 -2.45 -3.90
C VAL A 203 -10.31 -3.84 -3.28
N ILE A 204 -11.44 -4.51 -3.47
CA ILE A 204 -11.67 -5.86 -2.94
C ILE A 204 -10.80 -6.90 -3.66
N ASP A 205 -10.67 -6.81 -4.98
CA ASP A 205 -9.81 -7.69 -5.78
C ASP A 205 -8.34 -7.51 -5.38
N GLU A 206 -7.89 -6.27 -5.13
CA GLU A 206 -6.57 -5.99 -4.55
C GLU A 206 -6.40 -6.65 -3.18
N ALA A 207 -7.38 -6.49 -2.29
CA ALA A 207 -7.36 -7.11 -0.96
C ALA A 207 -7.27 -8.65 -1.03
N LEU A 208 -8.00 -9.28 -1.97
CA LEU A 208 -7.98 -10.72 -2.18
C LEU A 208 -6.63 -11.25 -2.70
N THR A 209 -5.77 -10.39 -3.29
CA THR A 209 -4.39 -10.81 -3.59
C THR A 209 -3.56 -11.07 -2.33
N HIS A 210 -3.92 -10.41 -1.22
CA HIS A 210 -3.27 -10.55 0.09
C HIS A 210 -4.00 -11.54 0.99
N PHE A 211 -5.32 -11.61 0.89
CA PHE A 211 -6.20 -12.42 1.74
C PHE A 211 -7.11 -13.33 0.89
N PRO A 212 -6.54 -14.31 0.15
CA PRO A 212 -7.27 -15.02 -0.90
C PRO A 212 -8.43 -15.88 -0.42
N MET A 213 -8.41 -16.32 0.84
CA MET A 213 -9.44 -17.18 1.44
C MET A 213 -10.30 -16.44 2.47
N ASP A 214 -10.35 -15.11 2.42
CA ASP A 214 -11.14 -14.34 3.37
C ASP A 214 -12.63 -14.34 3.00
N PRO A 215 -13.52 -14.86 3.88
CA PRO A 215 -14.94 -14.97 3.56
C PRO A 215 -15.63 -13.60 3.46
N VAL A 216 -15.19 -12.60 4.22
CA VAL A 216 -15.81 -11.26 4.22
C VAL A 216 -15.51 -10.54 2.91
N LEU A 217 -14.28 -10.62 2.40
CA LEU A 217 -13.90 -10.05 1.11
C LEU A 217 -14.64 -10.71 -0.05
N HIS A 218 -14.77 -12.03 -0.05
CA HIS A 218 -15.56 -12.75 -1.06
C HIS A 218 -17.04 -12.38 -1.02
N PHE A 219 -17.61 -12.22 0.18
CA PHE A 219 -18.99 -11.75 0.36
C PHE A 219 -19.19 -10.32 -0.15
N ASN A 220 -18.30 -9.39 0.21
CA ASN A 220 -18.36 -8.00 -0.26
C ASN A 220 -18.17 -7.91 -1.78
N ARG A 221 -17.30 -8.74 -2.36
CA ARG A 221 -17.12 -8.87 -3.81
C ARG A 221 -18.42 -9.30 -4.49
N ALA A 222 -19.11 -10.28 -3.92
CA ALA A 222 -20.37 -10.79 -4.45
C ALA A 222 -21.46 -9.71 -4.48
N ILE A 223 -21.59 -8.92 -3.40
CA ILE A 223 -22.53 -7.79 -3.32
C ILE A 223 -22.22 -6.73 -4.39
N ALA A 224 -20.94 -6.38 -4.56
CA ALA A 224 -20.53 -5.41 -5.56
C ALA A 224 -20.80 -5.92 -6.99
N LEU A 225 -20.61 -7.21 -7.25
CA LEU A 225 -20.93 -7.84 -8.54
C LEU A 225 -22.44 -7.90 -8.82
N GLU A 226 -23.26 -8.23 -7.83
CA GLU A 226 -24.72 -8.16 -7.95
C GLU A 226 -25.19 -6.75 -8.30
N SER A 227 -24.62 -5.74 -7.64
CA SER A 227 -24.96 -4.33 -7.87
C SER A 227 -24.58 -3.86 -9.28
N LEU A 228 -23.58 -4.51 -9.91
CA LEU A 228 -23.18 -4.30 -11.31
C LEU A 228 -23.94 -5.20 -12.30
N GLY A 229 -24.83 -6.08 -11.83
CA GLY A 229 -25.57 -7.05 -12.66
C GLY A 229 -24.74 -8.24 -13.14
N ARG A 230 -23.54 -8.46 -12.59
CA ARG A 230 -22.63 -9.56 -12.94
C ARG A 230 -22.95 -10.80 -12.10
N PHE A 231 -24.16 -11.35 -12.30
CA PHE A 231 -24.74 -12.38 -11.43
C PHE A 231 -23.97 -13.71 -11.39
N ASP A 232 -23.42 -14.17 -12.51
CA ASP A 232 -22.62 -15.42 -12.53
C ASP A 232 -21.36 -15.31 -11.67
N GLU A 233 -20.69 -14.17 -11.70
CA GLU A 233 -19.48 -13.93 -10.90
C GLU A 233 -19.81 -13.67 -9.43
N ALA A 234 -20.97 -13.06 -9.15
CA ALA A 234 -21.48 -12.88 -7.80
C ALA A 234 -21.74 -14.24 -7.12
N GLU A 235 -22.38 -15.17 -7.84
CA GLU A 235 -22.61 -16.54 -7.37
C GLU A 235 -21.29 -17.26 -7.05
N GLN A 236 -20.29 -17.17 -7.93
CA GLN A 236 -18.95 -17.73 -7.66
C GLN A 236 -18.31 -17.12 -6.41
N SER A 237 -18.49 -15.82 -6.20
CA SER A 237 -17.94 -15.12 -5.02
C SER A 237 -18.67 -15.51 -3.73
N TYR A 238 -20.00 -15.68 -3.78
CA TYR A 238 -20.74 -16.25 -2.64
C TYR A 238 -20.31 -17.68 -2.34
N GLN A 239 -20.07 -18.51 -3.36
CA GLN A 239 -19.60 -19.86 -3.15
C GLN A 239 -18.20 -19.85 -2.53
N ALA A 240 -17.27 -19.00 -3.00
CA ALA A 240 -15.95 -18.84 -2.39
C ALA A 240 -16.00 -18.38 -0.92
N CYS A 241 -16.94 -17.48 -0.59
CA CYS A 241 -17.22 -17.11 0.80
C CYS A 241 -17.64 -18.32 1.63
N LEU A 242 -18.57 -19.15 1.13
CA LEU A 242 -19.06 -20.34 1.81
C LEU A 242 -18.07 -21.50 1.85
N ASP A 243 -17.14 -21.57 0.90
CA ASP A 243 -16.04 -22.52 0.92
C ASP A 243 -15.02 -22.17 2.02
N ALA A 244 -14.82 -20.87 2.28
CA ALA A 244 -13.97 -20.37 3.37
C ALA A 244 -14.67 -20.43 4.75
N ASP A 245 -15.95 -20.05 4.81
CA ASP A 245 -16.79 -20.14 6.01
C ASP A 245 -18.19 -20.70 5.66
N PRO A 246 -18.39 -22.02 5.81
CA PRO A 246 -19.70 -22.64 5.60
C PRO A 246 -20.81 -22.14 6.54
N GLY A 247 -20.44 -21.44 7.62
CA GLY A 247 -21.37 -20.85 8.58
C GLY A 247 -21.81 -19.43 8.24
N TYR A 248 -21.31 -18.85 7.14
CA TYR A 248 -21.58 -17.46 6.76
C TYR A 248 -23.04 -17.26 6.32
N ALA A 249 -23.92 -17.04 7.30
CA ALA A 249 -25.36 -17.00 7.13
C ALA A 249 -25.80 -16.00 6.04
N ASP A 250 -25.23 -14.80 6.02
CA ASP A 250 -25.63 -13.76 5.07
C ASP A 250 -25.31 -14.15 3.61
N ALA A 251 -24.24 -14.92 3.38
CA ALA A 251 -23.89 -15.45 2.07
C ALA A 251 -24.91 -16.51 1.62
N HIS A 252 -25.35 -17.40 2.52
CA HIS A 252 -26.45 -18.32 2.23
C HIS A 252 -27.76 -17.56 1.91
N HIS A 253 -28.07 -16.49 2.63
CA HIS A 253 -29.27 -15.72 2.38
C HIS A 253 -29.25 -15.03 1.01
N ASN A 254 -28.15 -14.33 0.69
CA ASN A 254 -28.05 -13.59 -0.56
C ASN A 254 -27.95 -14.51 -1.78
N LEU A 255 -27.19 -15.61 -1.68
CA LEU A 255 -27.12 -16.60 -2.75
C LEU A 255 -28.47 -17.28 -3.00
N ALA A 256 -29.27 -17.53 -1.95
CA ALA A 256 -30.64 -18.00 -2.11
C ALA A 256 -31.51 -17.02 -2.93
N ILE A 257 -31.45 -15.72 -2.62
CA ILE A 257 -32.17 -14.67 -3.37
C ILE A 257 -31.72 -14.62 -4.83
N LEU A 258 -30.41 -14.73 -5.07
CA LEU A 258 -29.83 -14.75 -6.41
C LEU A 258 -30.34 -15.95 -7.22
N LEU A 259 -30.34 -17.14 -6.62
CA LEU A 259 -30.82 -18.38 -7.24
C LEU A 259 -32.33 -18.35 -7.51
N GLU A 260 -33.13 -17.71 -6.65
CA GLU A 260 -34.55 -17.46 -6.89
C GLU A 260 -34.77 -16.64 -8.15
N LYS A 261 -34.02 -15.54 -8.33
CA LYS A 261 -34.09 -14.69 -9.53
C LYS A 261 -33.73 -15.47 -10.81
N ARG A 262 -32.87 -16.48 -10.71
CA ARG A 262 -32.48 -17.36 -11.82
C ARG A 262 -33.43 -18.55 -12.05
N GLY A 263 -34.38 -18.77 -11.14
CA GLY A 263 -35.31 -19.89 -11.20
C GLY A 263 -34.75 -21.22 -10.69
N ASP A 264 -33.57 -21.26 -10.06
CA ASP A 264 -33.05 -22.47 -9.41
C ASP A 264 -33.71 -22.66 -8.04
N ARG A 265 -34.86 -23.34 -8.09
CA ARG A 265 -35.64 -23.66 -6.89
C ARG A 265 -34.91 -24.62 -5.94
N GLN A 266 -34.04 -25.48 -6.46
CA GLN A 266 -33.38 -26.50 -5.64
C GLN A 266 -32.23 -25.87 -4.85
N GLY A 267 -31.43 -25.02 -5.51
CA GLY A 267 -30.42 -24.19 -4.87
C GLY A 267 -31.02 -23.23 -3.82
N LEU A 268 -32.10 -22.52 -4.17
CA LEU A 268 -32.85 -21.67 -3.23
C LEU A 268 -33.19 -22.38 -1.92
N ILE A 269 -33.84 -23.56 -1.99
CA ILE A 269 -34.25 -24.31 -0.80
C ILE A 269 -33.02 -24.76 0.01
N ARG A 270 -31.95 -25.19 -0.67
CA ARG A 270 -30.71 -25.62 -0.01
C ARG A 270 -30.10 -24.49 0.82
N HIS A 271 -29.89 -23.32 0.22
CA HIS A 271 -29.25 -22.19 0.90
C HIS A 271 -30.16 -21.56 1.97
N LEU A 272 -31.48 -21.51 1.78
CA LEU A 272 -32.40 -21.08 2.85
C LEU A 272 -32.39 -22.01 4.06
N ASN A 273 -32.30 -23.33 3.84
CA ASN A 273 -32.19 -24.30 4.93
C ASN A 273 -30.85 -24.17 5.66
N ALA A 274 -29.76 -23.89 4.94
CA ALA A 274 -28.45 -23.63 5.56
C ALA A 274 -28.46 -22.32 6.36
N TYR A 275 -29.01 -21.23 5.81
CA TYR A 275 -29.21 -19.96 6.52
C TYR A 275 -29.96 -20.14 7.84
N ARG A 276 -31.06 -20.92 7.83
CA ARG A 276 -31.84 -21.23 9.04
C ARG A 276 -31.04 -22.01 10.08
N ARG A 277 -30.21 -22.98 9.66
CA ARG A 277 -29.35 -23.72 10.60
C ARG A 277 -28.32 -22.80 11.24
N CYS A 278 -27.59 -22.02 10.43
CA CYS A 278 -26.55 -21.11 10.91
C CYS A 278 -27.11 -20.07 11.90
N THR A 279 -28.32 -19.57 11.64
CA THR A 279 -28.98 -18.60 12.55
C THR A 279 -29.55 -19.26 13.79
N THR A 280 -30.08 -20.48 13.71
CA THR A 280 -30.63 -21.20 14.87
C THR A 280 -29.53 -21.64 15.85
N ASP A 281 -28.41 -22.16 15.34
CA ASP A 281 -27.27 -22.57 16.17
C ASP A 281 -26.61 -21.37 16.89
N ARG A 282 -26.60 -20.19 16.24
CA ARG A 282 -26.06 -18.95 16.81
C ARG A 282 -26.90 -18.42 17.98
N TYR A 283 -28.21 -18.69 18.00
CA TYR A 283 -29.11 -18.38 19.14
C TYR A 283 -29.10 -19.45 20.24
N ALA A 284 -28.72 -20.69 19.95
CA ALA A 284 -28.61 -21.76 20.95
C ALA A 284 -27.40 -21.59 21.89
N ILE A 285 -26.36 -20.86 21.47
CA ILE A 285 -25.12 -20.67 22.25
C ILE A 285 -25.14 -19.36 23.07
N CYS A 286 -26.05 -18.41 22.80
CA CYS A 286 -26.05 -17.11 23.48
C CYS A 286 -27.46 -16.58 23.82
N SER A 287 -27.82 -16.63 25.10
CA SER A 287 -28.84 -15.73 25.72
C SER A 287 -28.16 -14.42 26.17
N PRO A 288 -28.91 -13.30 26.35
CA PRO A 288 -28.53 -12.02 25.73
C PRO A 288 -27.65 -11.12 26.61
N SER A 289 -26.62 -10.54 25.99
CA SER A 289 -26.12 -9.21 26.34
C SER A 289 -25.83 -8.47 25.02
N PRO A 290 -26.16 -7.17 24.92
CA PRO A 290 -26.04 -6.42 23.68
C PRO A 290 -24.57 -6.06 23.48
N MET A 291 -23.83 -6.88 22.73
CA MET A 291 -22.54 -6.49 22.19
C MET A 291 -22.71 -5.82 20.82
N PRO A 292 -21.89 -4.82 20.50
CA PRO A 292 -22.04 -4.02 19.30
C PRO A 292 -21.76 -4.88 18.06
N LEU A 293 -22.61 -4.72 17.05
CA LEU A 293 -22.53 -5.44 15.78
C LEU A 293 -21.16 -5.18 15.12
N PRO A 294 -20.37 -6.23 14.79
CA PRO A 294 -19.26 -6.07 13.87
C PRO A 294 -19.84 -5.98 12.44
N GLY A 295 -19.70 -4.79 11.83
CA GLY A 295 -19.54 -4.45 10.40
C GLY A 295 -20.09 -5.32 9.26
N GLY A 296 -21.04 -6.23 9.47
CA GLY A 296 -21.67 -7.05 8.45
C GLY A 296 -22.88 -6.36 7.86
N PHE A 297 -22.88 -6.21 6.53
CA PHE A 297 -23.91 -5.53 5.75
C PHE A 297 -25.26 -6.25 5.80
N VAL A 298 -26.26 -5.63 6.45
CA VAL A 298 -27.67 -6.06 6.40
C VAL A 298 -28.47 -5.04 5.59
N VAL A 299 -28.79 -5.39 4.34
CA VAL A 299 -29.73 -4.64 3.49
C VAL A 299 -31.13 -4.75 4.08
N LYS A 300 -31.65 -3.65 4.63
CA LYS A 300 -33.09 -3.51 4.90
C LYS A 300 -33.83 -3.29 3.57
N ASN A 301 -34.40 -4.36 3.02
CA ASN A 301 -35.31 -4.26 1.88
C ASN A 301 -36.55 -3.43 2.26
N GLY A 302 -36.60 -2.20 1.73
CA GLY A 302 -37.77 -1.34 1.79
C GLY A 302 -38.90 -1.88 0.92
N SER A 303 -39.86 -2.57 1.53
CA SER A 303 -41.14 -2.90 0.92
C SER A 303 -41.93 -1.62 0.62
N LYS A 304 -41.81 -1.11 -0.61
CA LYS A 304 -42.81 -0.15 -1.16
C LYS A 304 -44.12 -0.91 -1.39
N SER A 305 -45.04 -0.79 -0.44
CA SER A 305 -46.44 -1.17 -0.60
C SER A 305 -47.06 -0.39 -1.76
N ARG A 306 -47.40 -1.07 -2.85
CA ARG A 306 -48.24 -0.54 -3.92
C ARG A 306 -49.67 -0.36 -3.38
N GLY A 307 -50.10 0.89 -3.24
CA GLY A 307 -51.49 1.24 -3.00
C GLY A 307 -52.34 0.92 -4.24
N ARG A 308 -53.26 -0.04 -4.07
CA ARG A 308 -54.38 -0.30 -4.98
C ARG A 308 -55.38 0.86 -4.83
N THR A 309 -55.64 1.62 -5.88
CA THR A 309 -56.87 2.41 -6.01
C THR A 309 -57.80 1.66 -6.96
N SER A 310 -58.86 1.10 -6.40
CA SER A 310 -60.00 0.56 -7.13
C SER A 310 -60.97 1.69 -7.49
N SER A 311 -61.34 1.69 -8.76
CA SER A 311 -62.52 2.28 -9.40
C SER A 311 -63.77 2.51 -8.54
N GLY A 312 -64.43 3.64 -8.80
CA GLY A 312 -65.82 3.90 -8.42
C GLY A 312 -66.36 5.16 -9.11
N MET A 313 -66.70 5.05 -10.41
CA MET A 313 -67.76 5.88 -11.00
C MET A 313 -69.11 5.28 -10.61
N PRO A 314 -70.13 6.12 -10.48
CA PRO A 314 -71.17 6.11 -11.52
C PRO A 314 -71.28 7.42 -12.29
#